data_AF-A0A7W1P0Z4-F1
#
_entry.id   AF-A0A7W1P0Z4-F1
#
_cell.length_a   1.000
_cell.length_b   1.000
_cell.length_c   1.000
_cell.angle_alpha   90.00
_cell.angle_beta   90.00
_cell.angle_gamma   90.00
#
_symmetry.space_group_name_H-M   'P 1'
#
loop_
_entity.id
_entity.type
_entity.pdbx_description
1 polymer ?
#
loop_
_entity_poly.entity_id
_entity_poly.type
_entity_poly.pdbx_seq_one_letter_code
_entity_poly.pdbx_strand_id
1 'polypeptide(L)'
;MLYRLPIPEWLLFLLIHAAVPLFGIVAYIWLCRRLHLHGESPAVFALLFPLFCCWGGVLLVTLTALFWYWSGMASLGTFFLLLVSPFIFLPATIGLRRITRHPAVSEGAWYSCVLYYIVVGTALVLFIGPWGKR
;
A
#
# COMPACT_ATOMS: atom_id res chain seq x y z
N MET A 1 -1.45 21.74 7.39
CA MET A 1 -1.42 22.81 6.37
C MET A 1 -1.92 22.19 5.07
N LEU A 2 -3.19 22.41 4.69
CA LEU A 2 -3.79 21.84 3.48
C LEU A 2 -3.26 22.60 2.27
N TYR A 3 -2.49 21.95 1.40
CA TYR A 3 -2.08 22.54 0.13
C TYR A 3 -3.29 22.53 -0.81
N ARG A 4 -3.99 23.66 -0.93
CA ARG A 4 -5.14 23.79 -1.84
C ARG A 4 -4.63 23.91 -3.27
N LEU A 5 -4.61 22.80 -3.99
CA LEU A 5 -4.45 22.81 -5.44
C LEU A 5 -5.62 23.57 -6.07
N PRO A 6 -5.40 24.33 -7.16
CA PRO A 6 -6.46 25.01 -7.91
C PRO A 6 -7.27 24.01 -8.76
N ILE A 7 -7.66 22.88 -8.17
CA ILE A 7 -8.35 21.77 -8.83
C ILE A 7 -9.73 21.64 -8.17
N PRO A 8 -10.82 21.46 -8.95
CA PRO A 8 -12.14 21.22 -8.39
C PRO A 8 -12.16 20.00 -7.46
N GLU A 9 -12.88 20.10 -6.34
CA GLU A 9 -12.95 19.04 -5.33
C GLU A 9 -13.46 17.71 -5.90
N TRP A 10 -14.50 17.74 -6.75
CA TRP A 10 -15.02 16.52 -7.38
C TRP A 10 -13.97 15.81 -8.25
N LEU A 11 -13.05 16.56 -8.87
CA LEU A 11 -11.98 16.00 -9.68
C LEU A 11 -10.91 15.36 -8.80
N LEU A 12 -10.53 15.99 -7.69
CA LEU A 12 -9.63 15.39 -6.69
C LEU A 12 -10.23 14.10 -6.11
N PHE A 13 -11.53 14.11 -5.80
CA PHE A 13 -12.24 12.92 -5.33
C PHE A 13 -12.13 11.77 -6.34
N LEU A 14 -12.46 12.02 -7.62
CA LEU A 14 -12.37 11.02 -8.68
C LEU A 14 -10.94 10.52 -8.88
N LEU A 15 -9.95 11.41 -8.84
CA LEU A 15 -8.55 11.02 -9.01
C LEU A 15 -8.09 10.10 -7.87
N ILE A 16 -8.33 10.48 -6.62
CA ILE A 16 -7.86 9.75 -5.45
C ILE A 16 -8.64 8.45 -5.25
N HIS A 17 -9.97 8.47 -5.36
CA HIS A 17 -10.82 7.34 -4.97
C HIS A 17 -11.25 6.46 -6.15
N ALA A 18 -11.02 6.86 -7.40
CA ALA A 18 -11.34 6.05 -8.58
C ALA A 18 -10.14 5.83 -9.49
N ALA A 19 -9.49 6.89 -9.97
CA ALA A 19 -8.41 6.75 -10.96
C ALA A 19 -7.19 6.02 -10.39
N VAL A 20 -6.72 6.40 -9.20
CA VAL A 20 -5.56 5.75 -8.54
C VAL A 20 -5.84 4.27 -8.23
N PRO A 21 -6.98 3.88 -7.62
CA PRO A 21 -7.33 2.47 -7.43
C PRO A 21 -7.41 1.69 -8.75
N LEU A 22 -8.05 2.26 -9.78
CA LEU A 22 -8.20 1.61 -11.07
C LEU A 22 -6.84 1.37 -11.73
N PHE A 23 -5.96 2.37 -11.71
CA PHE A 23 -4.58 2.24 -12.19
C PHE A 23 -3.83 1.14 -11.44
N GLY A 24 -3.97 1.09 -10.11
CA GLY A 24 -3.39 0.04 -9.28
C GLY A 24 -3.87 -1.36 -9.69
N ILE A 25 -5.18 -1.54 -9.89
CA ILE A 25 -5.77 -2.82 -10.33
C ILE A 25 -5.23 -3.23 -11.69
N VAL A 26 -5.18 -2.29 -12.65
CA VAL A 26 -4.63 -2.55 -13.99
C VAL A 26 -3.16 -2.98 -13.90
N ALA A 27 -2.35 -2.27 -13.11
CA ALA A 27 -0.93 -2.59 -12.91
C ALA A 27 -0.75 -3.97 -12.26
N TYR A 28 -1.57 -4.30 -11.26
CA TYR A 28 -1.56 -5.61 -10.60
C TYR A 28 -1.92 -6.74 -11.57
N ILE A 29 -3.00 -6.57 -12.34
CA ILE A 29 -3.41 -7.56 -13.35
C ILE A 29 -2.31 -7.73 -14.41
N TRP A 30 -1.71 -6.64 -14.87
CA TRP A 30 -0.61 -6.69 -15.83
C TRP A 30 0.60 -7.46 -15.28
N LEU A 31 0.97 -7.22 -14.02
CA LEU A 31 2.04 -7.96 -13.35
C LEU A 31 1.70 -9.45 -13.23
N CYS A 32 0.50 -9.80 -12.78
CA CYS A 32 0.05 -11.20 -12.68
C CYS A 32 0.09 -11.90 -14.04
N ARG A 33 -0.40 -11.24 -15.11
CA ARG A 33 -0.34 -11.79 -16.47
C ARG A 33 1.10 -12.02 -16.91
N ARG A 34 2.00 -11.08 -16.65
CA ARG A 34 3.43 -11.21 -16.98
C ARG A 34 4.06 -12.39 -16.24
N LEU A 35 3.81 -12.54 -14.94
CA LEU A 35 4.35 -13.65 -14.15
C LEU A 35 3.76 -15.00 -14.55
N HIS A 36 2.48 -15.04 -14.91
CA HIS A 36 1.85 -16.23 -15.45
C HIS A 36 2.49 -16.69 -16.77
N LEU A 37 2.81 -15.76 -17.66
CA LEU A 37 3.54 -16.06 -18.90
C LEU A 37 4.96 -16.61 -18.63
N HIS A 38 5.55 -16.30 -17.48
CA HIS A 38 6.84 -16.87 -17.03
C HIS A 38 6.68 -18.18 -16.23
N GLY A 39 5.48 -18.75 -16.16
CA GLY A 39 5.22 -20.04 -15.52
C GLY A 39 5.15 -19.99 -13.99
N GLU A 40 4.93 -18.81 -13.39
CA GLU A 40 4.73 -18.70 -11.95
C GLU A 40 3.38 -19.28 -11.51
N SER A 41 3.36 -19.85 -10.30
CA SER A 41 2.16 -20.50 -9.77
C SER A 41 1.08 -19.47 -9.36
N PRO A 42 -0.21 -19.83 -9.42
CA PRO A 42 -1.29 -18.96 -8.93
C PRO A 42 -1.14 -18.52 -7.46
N ALA A 43 -0.44 -19.31 -6.64
CA ALA A 43 -0.14 -18.98 -5.26
C ALA A 43 0.73 -17.72 -5.12
N VAL A 44 1.63 -17.46 -6.08
CA VAL A 44 2.44 -16.23 -6.14
C VAL A 44 1.53 -15.01 -6.27
N PHE A 45 0.48 -15.10 -7.09
CA PHE A 45 -0.46 -14.00 -7.29
C PHE A 45 -1.26 -13.72 -6.01
N ALA A 46 -1.74 -14.78 -5.36
CA ALA A 46 -2.44 -14.67 -4.08
C ALA A 46 -1.59 -14.00 -2.99
N LEU A 47 -0.27 -14.25 -2.98
CA LEU A 47 0.67 -13.60 -2.05
C LEU A 47 1.08 -12.19 -2.48
N LEU A 48 1.03 -11.84 -3.76
CA LEU A 48 1.24 -10.46 -4.23
C LEU A 48 0.06 -9.55 -3.92
N PHE A 49 -1.16 -10.09 -3.87
CA PHE A 49 -2.37 -9.32 -3.56
C PHE A 49 -2.31 -8.54 -2.24
N PRO A 50 -1.94 -9.11 -1.08
CA PRO A 50 -1.82 -8.34 0.16
C PRO A 50 -0.74 -7.27 0.08
N LEU A 51 0.38 -7.50 -0.62
CA LEU A 51 1.42 -6.48 -0.81
C LEU A 51 0.87 -5.29 -1.60
N PHE A 52 0.14 -5.58 -2.69
CA PHE A 52 -0.57 -4.58 -3.49
C PHE A 52 -1.58 -3.79 -2.66
N CYS A 53 -2.45 -4.47 -1.90
CA CYS A 53 -3.47 -3.83 -1.07
C CYS A 53 -2.87 -2.94 0.03
N CYS A 54 -1.79 -3.39 0.67
CA CYS A 54 -1.16 -2.62 1.74
C CYS A 54 -0.46 -1.36 1.21
N TRP A 55 0.28 -1.47 0.09
CA TRP A 55 0.89 -0.31 -0.55
C TRP A 55 -0.13 0.64 -1.17
N GLY A 56 -1.17 0.09 -1.79
CA GLY A 56 -2.31 0.87 -2.29
C GLY A 56 -3.01 1.62 -1.16
N GLY A 57 -3.21 0.96 0.00
CA GLY A 57 -3.75 1.60 1.18
C GLY A 57 -2.88 2.74 1.70
N VAL A 58 -1.56 2.53 1.81
CA VAL A 58 -0.62 3.59 2.19
C VAL A 58 -0.74 4.77 1.23
N LEU A 59 -0.69 4.53 -0.08
CA LEU A 59 -0.81 5.56 -1.09
C LEU A 59 -2.13 6.33 -0.97
N LEU A 60 -3.26 5.63 -0.84
CA LEU A 60 -4.57 6.26 -0.72
C LEU A 60 -4.70 7.10 0.54
N VAL A 61 -4.24 6.60 1.68
CA VAL A 61 -4.26 7.35 2.95
C VAL A 61 -3.36 8.58 2.85
N THR A 62 -2.17 8.46 2.25
CA THR A 62 -1.27 9.61 2.04
C THR A 62 -1.89 10.65 1.11
N LEU A 63 -2.46 10.24 -0.03
CA LEU A 63 -3.13 11.16 -0.95
C LEU A 63 -4.33 11.84 -0.29
N THR A 64 -5.11 11.09 0.49
CA THR A 64 -6.23 11.63 1.26
C THR A 64 -5.74 12.65 2.30
N ALA A 65 -4.65 12.37 3.00
CA ALA A 65 -4.05 13.30 3.98
C ALA A 65 -3.59 14.62 3.37
N LEU A 66 -3.03 14.55 2.15
CA LEU A 66 -2.41 15.70 1.48
C LEU A 66 -3.42 16.56 0.72
N PHE A 67 -4.40 15.93 0.06
CA PHE A 67 -5.22 16.57 -0.96
C PHE A 67 -6.73 16.50 -0.69
N TRP A 68 -7.15 15.82 0.38
CA TRP A 68 -8.58 15.65 0.70
C TRP A 68 -8.87 15.90 2.18
N TYR A 69 -10.16 15.90 2.55
CA TYR A 69 -10.54 15.96 3.94
C TYR A 69 -10.34 14.61 4.61
N TRP A 70 -9.83 14.63 5.84
CA TRP A 70 -9.70 13.43 6.65
C TRP A 70 -11.08 12.98 7.13
N SER A 71 -11.45 11.74 6.83
CA SER A 71 -12.76 11.16 7.19
C SER A 71 -12.59 10.01 8.19
N GLY A 72 -13.69 9.58 8.82
CA GLY A 72 -13.68 8.38 9.66
C GLY A 72 -13.23 7.11 8.92
N MET A 73 -13.54 7.01 7.62
CA MET A 73 -13.06 5.92 6.77
C MET A 73 -11.54 5.97 6.56
N ALA A 74 -10.96 7.17 6.42
CA ALA A 74 -9.51 7.32 6.34
C ALA A 74 -8.82 6.92 7.66
N SER A 75 -9.43 7.25 8.82
CA SER A 75 -8.96 6.78 10.12
C SER A 75 -8.99 5.26 10.24
N LEU A 76 -10.06 4.61 9.78
CA LEU A 76 -10.18 3.15 9.80
C LEU A 76 -9.10 2.49 8.93
N GLY A 77 -8.89 3.00 7.72
CA GLY A 77 -7.82 2.54 6.82
C GLY A 77 -6.44 2.74 7.45
N THR A 78 -6.20 3.89 8.08
CA THR A 78 -4.94 4.18 8.79
C THR A 78 -4.72 3.21 9.95
N PHE A 79 -5.74 2.96 10.78
CA PHE A 79 -5.65 1.99 11.88
C PHE A 79 -5.29 0.60 11.38
N PHE A 80 -5.96 0.13 10.31
CA PHE A 80 -5.62 -1.14 9.68
C PHE A 80 -4.16 -1.17 9.20
N LEU A 81 -3.69 -0.10 8.54
CA LEU A 81 -2.33 -0.03 8.00
C LEU A 81 -1.24 0.06 9.07
N LEU A 82 -1.54 0.65 10.22
CA LEU A 82 -0.56 0.78 11.30
C LEU A 82 -0.48 -0.48 12.17
N LEU A 83 -1.61 -1.15 12.40
CA LEU A 83 -1.69 -2.21 13.41
C LEU A 83 -1.95 -3.60 12.83
N VAL A 84 -2.66 -3.75 11.71
CA VAL A 84 -3.06 -5.07 11.21
C VAL A 84 -2.20 -5.48 10.02
N SER A 85 -2.02 -4.58 9.06
CA SER A 85 -1.31 -4.89 7.82
C SER A 85 0.15 -5.34 8.01
N PRO A 86 0.95 -4.91 9.01
CA PRO A 86 2.32 -5.44 9.16
C PRO A 86 2.32 -6.95 9.39
N PHE A 87 1.32 -7.47 10.13
CA PHE A 87 1.15 -8.90 10.38
C PHE A 87 0.66 -9.69 9.15
N ILE A 88 0.19 -9.01 8.12
CA ILE A 88 -0.20 -9.63 6.83
C ILE A 88 0.96 -9.52 5.82
N PHE A 89 1.60 -8.35 5.76
CA PHE A 89 2.63 -8.01 4.78
C PHE A 89 3.88 -8.90 4.92
N LEU A 90 4.34 -9.11 6.15
CA LEU A 90 5.55 -9.88 6.40
C LEU A 90 5.38 -11.37 6.05
N PRO A 91 4.33 -12.09 6.54
CA PRO A 91 4.11 -13.47 6.13
C PRO A 91 3.91 -13.62 4.62
N ALA A 92 3.20 -12.70 3.97
CA ALA A 92 3.01 -12.72 2.53
C ALA A 92 4.34 -12.59 1.78
N THR A 93 5.22 -11.69 2.22
CA THR A 93 6.57 -11.51 1.65
C THR A 93 7.44 -12.75 1.84
N ILE A 94 7.43 -13.32 3.06
CA ILE A 94 8.18 -14.57 3.36
C ILE A 94 7.67 -15.72 2.49
N GLY A 95 6.35 -15.88 2.39
CA GLY A 95 5.73 -16.89 1.55
C GLY A 95 6.13 -16.71 0.09
N LEU A 96 6.04 -15.48 -0.43
CA LEU A 96 6.38 -15.17 -1.82
C LEU A 96 7.83 -15.54 -2.13
N ARG A 97 8.77 -15.20 -1.24
CA ARG A 97 10.19 -15.53 -1.38
C ARG A 97 10.48 -17.03 -1.37
N ARG A 98 9.63 -17.84 -0.74
CA ARG A 98 9.78 -19.30 -0.71
C ARG A 98 9.21 -19.98 -1.95
N ILE A 99 8.20 -19.40 -2.58
CA ILE A 99 7.45 -20.08 -3.66
C ILE A 99 7.75 -19.55 -5.06
N THR A 100 8.17 -18.30 -5.18
CA THR A 100 8.50 -17.71 -6.50
C THR A 100 9.82 -18.27 -7.00
N ARG A 101 9.88 -18.55 -8.30
CA ARG A 101 11.11 -18.96 -9.00
C ARG A 101 11.86 -17.76 -9.55
N HIS A 102 11.20 -16.60 -9.65
CA HIS A 102 11.76 -15.40 -10.22
C HIS A 102 12.48 -14.53 -9.16
N PRO A 103 13.82 -14.42 -9.20
CA PRO A 103 14.58 -13.73 -8.16
C PRO A 103 14.15 -12.26 -8.01
N ALA A 104 13.95 -11.55 -9.12
CA ALA A 104 13.49 -10.16 -9.13
C ALA A 104 12.16 -9.93 -8.37
N VAL A 105 11.25 -10.91 -8.36
CA VAL A 105 9.97 -10.81 -7.63
C VAL A 105 10.23 -10.92 -6.14
N SER A 106 11.05 -11.89 -5.73
CA SER A 106 11.42 -12.07 -4.32
C SER A 106 12.21 -10.90 -3.74
N GLU A 107 13.18 -10.37 -4.50
CA GLU A 107 13.98 -9.21 -4.10
C GLU A 107 13.12 -7.95 -4.06
N GLY A 108 12.31 -7.72 -5.09
CA GLY A 108 11.38 -6.60 -5.14
C GLY A 108 10.41 -6.61 -3.96
N ALA A 109 9.85 -7.78 -3.62
CA ALA A 109 8.98 -7.94 -2.46
C ALA A 109 9.72 -7.72 -1.13
N TRP A 110 10.99 -8.13 -1.02
CA TRP A 110 11.80 -7.90 0.17
C TRP A 110 12.10 -6.41 0.39
N TYR A 111 12.57 -5.71 -0.65
CA TYR A 111 12.78 -4.27 -0.57
C TYR A 111 11.49 -3.52 -0.28
N SER A 112 10.40 -3.93 -0.93
CA SER A 112 9.06 -3.43 -0.67
C SER A 112 8.64 -3.63 0.79
N CYS A 113 8.94 -4.79 1.40
CA CYS A 113 8.67 -5.05 2.80
C CYS A 113 9.49 -4.16 3.73
N VAL A 114 10.80 -4.06 3.53
CA VAL A 114 11.66 -3.18 4.34
C VAL A 114 11.17 -1.73 4.28
N LEU A 115 10.89 -1.23 3.06
CA LEU A 115 10.37 0.12 2.88
C LEU A 115 9.01 0.31 3.54
N TYR A 116 8.13 -0.70 3.47
CA TYR A 116 6.81 -0.67 4.09
C TYR A 116 6.92 -0.50 5.62
N TYR A 117 7.80 -1.27 6.26
CA TYR A 117 8.03 -1.17 7.69
C TYR A 117 8.66 0.15 8.11
N ILE A 118 9.53 0.74 7.29
CA ILE A 118 10.07 2.08 7.54
C ILE A 118 8.94 3.12 7.50
N VAL A 119 8.09 3.09 6.47
CA VAL A 119 6.97 4.04 6.31
C VAL A 119 5.96 3.88 7.45
N VAL A 120 5.50 2.66 7.71
CA VAL A 120 4.53 2.38 8.78
C VAL A 120 5.12 2.65 10.16
N GLY A 121 6.37 2.27 10.42
CA GLY A 121 7.05 2.54 11.68
C GLY A 121 7.21 4.04 11.94
N THR A 122 7.60 4.81 10.91
CA THR A 122 7.68 6.27 10.99
C THR A 122 6.31 6.87 11.27
N ALA A 123 5.27 6.44 10.54
CA ALA A 123 3.91 6.90 10.78
C ALA A 123 3.45 6.57 12.20
N LEU A 124 3.70 5.36 12.70
CA LEU A 124 3.34 4.94 14.06
C LEU A 124 4.04 5.79 15.12
N VAL A 125 5.32 6.13 14.94
CA VAL A 125 6.04 7.05 15.83
C VAL A 125 5.44 8.46 15.77
N LEU A 126 5.07 8.95 14.58
CA LEU A 126 4.40 10.25 14.44
C LEU A 126 3.01 10.26 15.08
N PHE A 127 2.28 9.15 15.06
CA PHE A 127 0.93 9.05 15.63
C PHE A 127 0.92 8.78 17.15
N ILE A 128 1.81 7.94 17.67
CA ILE A 128 1.83 7.48 19.08
C ILE A 128 2.93 8.16 19.90
N GLY A 129 3.92 8.77 19.24
CA GLY A 129 5.09 9.34 19.90
C GLY A 129 4.74 10.34 21.02
N PRO A 130 5.65 10.53 21.98
CA PRO A 130 5.44 11.42 23.12
C PRO A 130 5.56 12.89 22.67
N TRP A 131 4.61 13.36 21.86
CA TRP A 131 4.55 14.73 21.35
C TRP A 131 4.00 15.71 22.40
N GLY A 132 3.51 15.21 23.54
CA GLY A 132 2.88 15.98 24.61
C GLY A 132 3.36 15.59 26.01
N LYS A 133 4.60 15.96 26.34
CA LYS A 133 5.02 16.34 27.70
C LYS A 133 5.88 17.60 27.60
N ARG A 134 5.27 18.74 27.31
CA ARG A 134 5.78 20.09 27.61
C ARG A 134 4.61 20.99 27.95
#